data_AF-A0A1B8FC23-F1
#
_entry.id   AF-A0A1B8FC23-F1
#
_cell.length_a   1.000
_cell.length_b   1.000
_cell.length_c   1.000
_cell.angle_alpha   90.00
_cell.angle_beta   90.00
_cell.angle_gamma   90.00
#
_symmetry.space_group_name_H-M   'P 1'
#
loop_
_entity.id
_entity.type
_entity.pdbx_description
1 polymer ?
#
loop_
_entity_poly.entity_id
_entity_poly.type
_entity_poly.pdbx_seq_one_letter_code
_entity_poly.pdbx_strand_id
1 'polypeptide(L)'
;MAPSQPPPKAVNDDPPFTLLTSTGRASYPSSLTHQCAFMASIMGEFHNCVLRAINSAYRHSFTTPPSRDAADLLRYSLTICSMIAAHHNWEETSYFPALEALAGQPGILALNIVEHHNGEEFRARMRAFAPSLERHLSGELETFYRLRELDSGALLEVYRKQEKIALEKGDMWLIMPLLLGCEDKTYDIDGRKEHTHAFPWILPYLAHYIFSWRGKAIM
;
A
#
# COMPACT_ATOMS: atom_id res chain seq x y z
N MET A 1 29.48 5.44 35.77
CA MET A 1 28.52 4.87 34.81
C MET A 1 28.70 5.58 33.49
N ALA A 2 29.13 4.88 32.45
CA ALA A 2 29.18 5.45 31.10
C ALA A 2 27.74 5.70 30.62
N PRO A 3 27.44 6.81 29.92
CA PRO A 3 26.12 7.02 29.36
C PRO A 3 25.80 5.89 28.38
N SER A 4 24.70 5.19 28.62
CA SER A 4 24.19 4.15 27.74
C SER A 4 23.99 4.72 26.35
N GLN A 5 24.61 4.11 25.35
CA GLN A 5 24.36 4.45 23.95
C GLN A 5 22.86 4.33 23.66
N PRO A 6 22.26 5.28 22.94
CA PRO A 6 20.87 5.17 22.53
C PRO A 6 20.68 3.90 21.68
N PRO A 7 19.51 3.25 21.76
CA PRO A 7 19.24 2.04 21.00
C PRO A 7 19.38 2.31 19.49
N PRO A 8 19.83 1.32 18.70
CA PRO A 8 19.96 1.48 17.25
C PRO A 8 18.60 1.79 16.62
N LYS A 9 18.56 2.80 15.73
CA LYS A 9 17.38 3.17 14.93
C LYS A 9 16.93 1.97 14.09
N ALA A 10 15.62 1.70 14.05
CA ALA A 10 15.06 0.74 13.11
C ALA A 10 15.18 1.27 11.66
N VAL A 11 15.41 0.41 10.67
CA VAL A 11 15.44 0.76 9.22
C VAL A 11 14.14 1.40 8.70
N ASN A 12 13.05 1.37 9.49
CA ASN A 12 11.79 2.05 9.20
C ASN A 12 11.46 3.20 10.16
N ASP A 13 12.39 3.63 11.01
CA ASP A 13 12.16 4.78 11.90
C ASP A 13 12.01 6.08 11.10
N ASP A 14 12.69 6.15 9.96
CA ASP A 14 12.59 7.30 9.08
C ASP A 14 11.34 7.16 8.21
N PRO A 15 10.46 8.18 8.22
CA PRO A 15 9.25 8.15 7.40
C PRO A 15 9.63 8.04 5.91
N PRO A 16 8.84 7.33 5.09
CA PRO A 16 9.14 7.12 3.68
C PRO A 16 9.22 8.45 2.90
N PHE A 17 8.58 9.50 3.43
CA PHE A 17 8.63 10.83 2.84
C PHE A 17 9.31 11.84 3.76
N THR A 18 10.26 12.59 3.20
CA THR A 18 10.90 13.71 3.87
C THR A 18 10.05 14.96 3.70
N LEU A 19 9.88 15.75 4.78
CA LEU A 19 9.15 17.02 4.71
C LEU A 19 9.95 18.06 3.92
N LEU A 20 9.23 18.92 3.21
CA LEU A 20 9.80 20.08 2.54
C LEU A 20 10.40 21.02 3.59
N THR A 21 11.70 21.31 3.46
CA THR A 21 12.44 22.27 4.29
C THR A 21 12.67 23.60 3.60
N SER A 22 12.36 23.67 2.30
CA SER A 22 12.50 24.86 1.47
C SER A 22 11.48 24.85 0.33
N THR A 23 10.97 26.03 -0.01
CA THR A 23 10.15 26.27 -1.21
C THR A 23 10.99 26.78 -2.40
N GLY A 24 12.32 26.78 -2.27
CA GLY A 24 13.24 27.38 -3.24
C GLY A 24 13.34 28.90 -3.13
N ARG A 25 12.66 29.54 -2.16
CA ARG A 25 12.59 30.99 -2.00
C ARG A 25 13.96 31.69 -1.95
N ALA A 26 14.96 31.06 -1.34
CA ALA A 26 16.31 31.62 -1.26
C ALA A 26 17.02 31.74 -2.63
N SER A 27 16.61 30.93 -3.61
CA SER A 27 17.15 30.95 -4.97
C SER A 27 16.58 32.10 -5.83
N TYR A 28 15.54 32.79 -5.35
CA TYR A 28 14.88 33.89 -6.06
C TYR A 28 14.84 35.17 -5.19
N PRO A 29 16.01 35.76 -4.87
CA PRO A 29 16.10 36.89 -3.95
C PRO A 29 15.36 38.15 -4.43
N SER A 30 15.22 38.33 -5.75
CA SER A 30 14.43 39.43 -6.34
C SER A 30 12.91 39.26 -6.16
N SER A 31 12.44 38.06 -5.82
CA SER A 31 11.02 37.74 -5.68
C SER A 31 10.55 37.66 -4.24
N LEU A 32 11.39 38.02 -3.26
CA LEU A 32 11.08 37.85 -1.83
C LEU A 32 9.82 38.59 -1.37
N THR A 33 9.51 39.74 -1.96
CA THR A 33 8.31 40.54 -1.67
C THR A 33 7.18 40.29 -2.66
N HIS A 34 7.42 39.48 -3.70
CA HIS A 34 6.43 39.16 -4.72
C HIS A 34 5.44 38.09 -4.22
N GLN A 35 4.19 38.15 -4.68
CA GLN A 35 3.13 37.23 -4.22
C GLN A 35 3.36 35.78 -4.63
N CYS A 36 4.21 35.52 -5.63
CA CYS A 36 4.64 34.15 -5.95
C CYS A 36 5.36 33.47 -4.77
N ALA A 37 6.08 34.21 -3.94
CA ALA A 37 6.75 33.66 -2.76
C ALA A 37 5.73 33.26 -1.68
N PHE A 38 4.63 34.01 -1.56
CA PHE A 38 3.51 33.67 -0.69
C PHE A 38 2.76 32.43 -1.19
N MET A 39 2.45 32.36 -2.49
CA MET A 39 1.81 31.19 -3.11
C MET A 39 2.65 29.92 -2.91
N ALA A 40 3.96 30.00 -3.16
CA ALA A 40 4.88 28.88 -2.94
C ALA A 40 4.91 28.43 -1.47
N SER A 41 4.85 29.36 -0.53
CA SER A 41 4.76 29.04 0.90
C SER A 41 3.49 28.28 1.27
N ILE A 42 2.31 28.74 0.79
CA ILE A 42 1.03 28.06 1.08
C ILE A 42 1.01 26.67 0.46
N MET A 43 1.44 26.53 -0.79
CA MET A 43 1.52 25.21 -1.45
C MET A 43 2.47 24.27 -0.71
N GLY A 44 3.66 24.76 -0.32
CA GLY A 44 4.62 23.99 0.47
C GLY A 44 4.08 23.56 1.85
N GLU A 45 3.30 24.42 2.51
CA GLU A 45 2.62 24.08 3.76
C GLU A 45 1.58 22.98 3.57
N PHE A 46 0.72 23.10 2.55
CA PHE A 46 -0.28 22.08 2.22
C PHE A 46 0.38 20.75 1.84
N HIS A 47 1.42 20.76 1.01
CA HIS A 47 2.18 19.55 0.68
C HIS A 47 2.78 18.90 1.93
N ASN A 48 3.34 19.69 2.86
CA ASN A 48 3.82 19.14 4.14
C ASN A 48 2.70 18.54 5.00
N CYS A 49 1.47 19.06 4.93
CA CYS A 49 0.31 18.43 5.57
C CYS A 49 0.04 17.03 4.99
N VAL A 50 0.05 16.92 3.66
CA VAL A 50 -0.11 15.64 2.94
C VAL A 50 1.01 14.66 3.30
N LEU A 51 2.28 15.09 3.24
CA LEU A 51 3.43 14.26 3.58
C LEU A 51 3.37 13.76 5.03
N ARG A 52 2.95 14.61 5.97
CA ARG A 52 2.72 14.21 7.37
C ARG A 52 1.62 13.17 7.48
N ALA A 53 0.52 13.32 6.74
CA ALA A 53 -0.59 12.38 6.77
C ALA A 53 -0.17 10.99 6.25
N ILE A 54 0.56 10.94 5.13
CA ILE A 54 1.07 9.68 4.56
C ILE A 54 2.08 9.02 5.52
N ASN A 55 3.00 9.80 6.07
CA ASN A 55 3.98 9.31 7.05
C ASN A 55 3.32 8.77 8.33
N SER A 56 2.21 9.39 8.75
CA SER A 56 1.40 8.91 9.86
C SER A 56 0.77 7.55 9.51
N ALA A 57 0.09 7.46 8.35
CA ALA A 57 -0.52 6.21 7.90
C ALA A 57 0.52 5.07 7.77
N TYR A 58 1.72 5.35 7.24
CA TYR A 58 2.82 4.40 7.17
C TYR A 58 3.20 3.85 8.54
N ARG A 59 3.46 4.73 9.52
CA ARG A 59 3.84 4.30 10.87
C ARG A 59 2.76 3.47 11.56
N HIS A 60 1.51 3.88 11.42
CA HIS A 60 0.39 3.18 12.02
C HIS A 60 0.16 1.81 11.38
N SER A 61 0.46 1.63 10.08
CA SER A 61 0.32 0.33 9.41
C SER A 61 1.08 -0.82 10.08
N PHE A 62 2.19 -0.55 10.78
CA PHE A 62 2.99 -1.57 11.46
C PHE A 62 2.55 -1.87 12.91
N THR A 63 1.72 -1.01 13.49
CA THR A 63 1.36 -1.08 14.92
C THR A 63 -0.14 -1.23 15.15
N THR A 64 -0.95 -0.99 14.12
CA THR A 64 -2.40 -1.13 14.16
C THR A 64 -2.80 -2.61 14.25
N PRO A 65 -3.50 -3.04 15.31
CA PRO A 65 -3.97 -4.42 15.43
C PRO A 65 -5.09 -4.69 14.40
N PRO A 66 -5.31 -5.97 14.00
CA PRO A 66 -6.39 -6.37 13.11
C PRO A 66 -7.74 -6.28 13.84
N SER A 67 -8.28 -5.06 13.94
CA SER A 67 -9.49 -4.70 14.68
C SER A 67 -10.24 -3.55 13.98
N ARG A 68 -11.18 -2.90 14.69
CA ARG A 68 -11.74 -1.59 14.29
C ARG A 68 -10.65 -0.57 13.92
N ASP A 69 -9.50 -0.63 14.56
CA ASP A 69 -8.37 0.27 14.32
C ASP A 69 -7.81 0.10 12.90
N ALA A 70 -7.81 -1.13 12.35
CA ALA A 70 -7.42 -1.39 10.96
C ALA A 70 -8.41 -0.79 9.97
N ALA A 71 -9.72 -0.90 10.26
CA ALA A 71 -10.76 -0.27 9.44
C ALA A 71 -10.65 1.27 9.47
N ASP A 72 -10.35 1.85 10.62
CA ASP A 72 -10.16 3.29 10.77
C ASP A 72 -8.88 3.77 10.06
N LEU A 73 -7.78 3.00 10.11
CA LEU A 73 -6.58 3.28 9.34
C LEU A 73 -6.83 3.22 7.82
N LEU A 74 -7.64 2.27 7.35
CA LEU A 74 -8.02 2.19 5.94
C LEU A 74 -8.88 3.38 5.51
N ARG A 75 -9.85 3.79 6.35
CA ARG A 75 -10.67 5.00 6.11
C ARG A 75 -9.82 6.26 6.10
N TYR A 76 -8.85 6.37 7.01
CA TYR A 76 -7.89 7.47 7.04
C TYR A 76 -7.03 7.50 5.76
N SER A 77 -6.49 6.36 5.35
CA SER A 77 -5.69 6.21 4.13
C SER A 77 -6.50 6.57 2.88
N LEU A 78 -7.78 6.16 2.82
CA LEU A 78 -8.70 6.55 1.77
C LEU A 78 -8.98 8.06 1.78
N THR A 79 -9.09 8.67 2.96
CA THR A 79 -9.32 10.12 3.12
C THR A 79 -8.13 10.92 2.59
N ILE A 80 -6.90 10.47 2.86
CA ILE A 80 -5.67 11.06 2.28
C ILE A 80 -5.75 11.00 0.75
N CYS A 81 -6.05 9.83 0.17
CA CYS A 81 -6.15 9.67 -1.28
C CYS A 81 -7.23 10.58 -1.89
N SER A 82 -8.41 10.65 -1.27
CA SER A 82 -9.52 11.49 -1.74
C SER A 82 -9.18 12.99 -1.65
N MET A 83 -8.47 13.42 -0.60
CA MET A 83 -8.01 14.80 -0.46
C MET A 83 -6.99 15.17 -1.54
N ILE A 84 -6.00 14.33 -1.80
CA ILE A 84 -5.00 14.55 -2.87
C ILE A 84 -5.70 14.66 -4.23
N ALA A 85 -6.61 13.73 -4.54
CA ALA A 85 -7.36 13.76 -5.79
C ALA A 85 -8.22 15.03 -5.93
N ALA A 86 -8.90 15.46 -4.87
CA ALA A 86 -9.68 16.68 -4.88
C ALA A 86 -8.81 17.94 -5.06
N HIS A 87 -7.63 17.96 -4.43
CA HIS A 87 -6.65 19.04 -4.57
C HIS A 87 -6.13 19.16 -6.01
N HIS A 88 -5.60 18.06 -6.58
CA HIS A 88 -5.12 18.03 -7.96
C HIS A 88 -6.23 18.37 -8.97
N ASN A 89 -7.45 17.85 -8.77
CA ASN A 89 -8.58 18.21 -9.63
C ASN A 89 -8.89 19.71 -9.59
N TRP A 90 -8.86 20.35 -8.41
CA TRP A 90 -9.04 21.80 -8.33
C TRP A 90 -7.89 22.56 -9.02
N GLU A 91 -6.65 22.09 -8.84
CA GLU A 91 -5.49 22.66 -9.52
C GLU A 91 -5.66 22.62 -11.05
N GLU A 92 -5.95 21.44 -11.61
CA GLU A 92 -6.03 21.21 -13.05
C GLU A 92 -7.26 21.87 -13.71
N THR A 93 -8.41 21.86 -13.04
CA THR A 93 -9.66 22.33 -13.65
C THR A 93 -9.92 23.82 -13.45
N SER A 94 -9.27 24.46 -12.45
CA SER A 94 -9.57 25.84 -12.05
C SER A 94 -8.32 26.68 -11.82
N TYR A 95 -7.38 26.23 -10.99
CA TYR A 95 -6.27 27.08 -10.56
C TYR A 95 -5.21 27.29 -11.63
N PHE A 96 -4.69 26.21 -12.22
CA PHE A 96 -3.65 26.26 -13.26
C PHE A 96 -4.15 26.99 -14.52
N PRO A 97 -5.38 26.76 -15.04
CA PRO A 97 -5.91 27.56 -16.13
C PRO A 97 -5.94 29.07 -15.84
N ALA A 98 -6.28 29.48 -14.61
CA ALA A 98 -6.27 30.89 -14.22
C ALA A 98 -4.86 31.48 -14.19
N LEU A 99 -3.86 30.72 -13.73
CA LEU A 99 -2.45 31.13 -13.74
C LEU A 99 -1.89 31.22 -15.16
N GLU A 100 -2.23 30.27 -16.02
CA GLU A 100 -1.81 30.27 -17.43
C GLU A 100 -2.40 31.46 -18.20
N ALA A 101 -3.69 31.77 -17.97
CA ALA A 101 -4.34 32.94 -18.55
C ALA A 101 -3.69 34.25 -18.08
N LEU A 102 -3.37 34.37 -16.79
CA LEU A 102 -2.67 35.53 -16.24
C LEU A 102 -1.24 35.68 -16.80
N ALA A 103 -0.54 34.56 -16.98
CA ALA A 103 0.81 34.54 -17.53
C ALA A 103 0.85 34.78 -19.05
N GLY A 104 -0.28 34.58 -19.75
CA GLY A 104 -0.33 34.57 -21.21
C GLY A 104 0.50 33.42 -21.82
N GLN A 105 0.77 32.38 -21.03
CA GLN A 105 1.61 31.23 -21.41
C GLN A 105 0.85 29.93 -21.15
N PRO A 106 0.09 29.43 -22.15
CA PRO A 106 -0.57 28.14 -22.05
C PRO A 106 0.44 27.01 -21.83
N GLY A 107 0.11 26.09 -20.92
CA GLY A 107 0.93 24.92 -20.61
C GLY A 107 2.15 25.17 -19.73
N ILE A 108 2.30 26.35 -19.12
CA ILE A 108 3.43 26.61 -18.19
C ILE A 108 3.43 25.65 -16.98
N LEU A 109 2.28 25.04 -16.66
CA LEU A 109 2.11 24.07 -15.57
C LEU A 109 1.83 22.65 -16.08
N ALA A 110 2.03 22.36 -17.37
CA ALA A 110 1.73 21.06 -17.96
C ALA A 110 2.55 19.90 -17.34
N LEU A 111 3.78 20.16 -16.88
CA LEU A 111 4.58 19.16 -16.20
C LEU A 111 3.95 18.73 -14.86
N ASN A 112 3.41 19.68 -14.09
CA ASN A 112 2.73 19.40 -12.82
C ASN A 112 1.54 18.45 -13.03
N ILE A 113 0.76 18.66 -14.10
CA ILE A 113 -0.37 17.79 -14.47
C ILE A 113 0.11 16.36 -14.76
N VAL A 114 1.21 16.21 -15.50
CA VAL A 114 1.78 14.87 -15.78
C VAL A 114 2.17 14.16 -14.47
N GLU A 115 2.76 14.89 -13.52
CA GLU A 115 3.17 14.33 -12.23
C GLU A 115 1.96 13.90 -11.38
N HIS A 116 0.83 14.62 -11.43
CA HIS A 116 -0.40 14.27 -10.72
C HIS A 116 -0.96 12.90 -11.15
N HIS A 117 -0.97 12.60 -12.45
CA HIS A 117 -1.60 11.39 -12.98
C HIS A 117 -0.81 10.09 -12.76
N ASN A 118 0.49 10.15 -12.46
CA ASN A 118 1.31 8.95 -12.22
C ASN A 118 0.78 8.10 -11.04
N GLY A 119 0.27 8.74 -9.97
CA GLY A 119 -0.34 8.03 -8.83
C GLY A 119 -1.72 7.45 -9.13
N GLU A 120 -2.49 8.13 -9.99
CA GLU A 120 -3.81 7.66 -10.43
C GLU A 120 -3.72 6.45 -11.34
N GLU A 121 -2.64 6.36 -12.13
CA GLU A 121 -2.36 5.26 -13.03
C GLU A 121 -2.23 3.93 -12.28
N PHE A 122 -1.53 3.89 -11.14
CA PHE A 122 -1.43 2.68 -10.31
C PHE A 122 -2.82 2.22 -9.82
N ARG A 123 -3.63 3.16 -9.32
CA ARG A 123 -5.00 2.89 -8.84
C ARG A 123 -5.90 2.41 -9.99
N ALA A 124 -5.74 2.97 -11.18
CA ALA A 124 -6.46 2.53 -12.39
C ALA A 124 -6.04 1.13 -12.83
N ARG A 125 -4.74 0.82 -12.83
CA ARG A 125 -4.20 -0.52 -13.15
C ARG A 125 -4.72 -1.58 -12.19
N MET A 126 -4.73 -1.31 -10.89
CA MET A 126 -5.30 -2.22 -9.87
C MET A 126 -6.79 -2.48 -10.12
N ARG A 127 -7.58 -1.43 -10.37
CA ARG A 127 -9.01 -1.57 -10.71
C ARG A 127 -9.25 -2.36 -11.99
N ALA A 128 -8.43 -2.14 -13.02
CA ALA A 128 -8.55 -2.84 -14.28
C ALA A 128 -8.23 -4.34 -14.15
N PHE A 129 -7.28 -4.70 -13.28
CA PHE A 129 -6.89 -6.08 -13.02
C PHE A 129 -7.92 -6.86 -12.19
N ALA A 130 -8.54 -6.20 -11.20
CA ALA A 130 -9.40 -6.85 -10.20
C ALA A 130 -10.49 -7.76 -10.80
N PRO A 131 -11.30 -7.36 -11.80
CA PRO A 131 -12.35 -8.23 -12.35
C PRO A 131 -11.81 -9.52 -13.00
N SER A 132 -10.61 -9.46 -13.59
CA SER A 132 -9.97 -10.64 -14.18
C SER A 132 -9.50 -11.61 -13.11
N LEU A 133 -8.90 -11.08 -12.04
CA LEU A 133 -8.45 -11.87 -10.90
C LEU A 133 -9.64 -12.50 -10.17
N GLU A 134 -10.70 -11.74 -9.90
CA GLU A 134 -11.93 -12.25 -9.27
C GLU A 134 -12.55 -13.40 -10.06
N ARG A 135 -12.65 -13.24 -11.40
CA ARG A 135 -13.18 -14.29 -12.28
C ARG A 135 -12.30 -15.55 -12.26
N HIS A 136 -10.98 -15.38 -12.27
CA HIS A 136 -10.05 -16.50 -12.16
C HIS A 136 -10.24 -17.23 -10.83
N LEU A 137 -10.14 -16.53 -9.69
CA LEU A 137 -10.22 -17.10 -8.36
C LEU A 137 -11.57 -17.79 -8.08
N SER A 138 -12.69 -17.25 -8.58
CA SER A 138 -14.01 -17.86 -8.43
C SER A 138 -14.30 -18.97 -9.45
N GLY A 139 -13.85 -18.81 -10.70
CA GLY A 139 -14.12 -19.76 -11.79
C GLY A 139 -13.29 -21.04 -11.73
N GLU A 140 -12.14 -21.02 -11.05
CA GLU A 140 -11.32 -22.23 -10.85
C GLU A 140 -12.07 -23.33 -10.09
N LEU A 141 -12.94 -22.96 -9.14
CA LEU A 141 -13.72 -23.91 -8.34
C LEU A 141 -14.64 -24.77 -9.22
N GLU A 142 -15.33 -24.14 -10.18
CA GLU A 142 -16.18 -24.87 -11.14
C GLU A 142 -15.34 -25.81 -12.01
N THR A 143 -14.13 -25.39 -12.39
CA THR A 143 -13.22 -26.22 -13.16
C THR A 143 -12.83 -27.49 -12.39
N PHE A 144 -12.59 -27.40 -11.08
CA PHE A 144 -12.35 -28.59 -10.26
C PHE A 144 -13.55 -29.53 -10.20
N TYR A 145 -14.78 -29.02 -10.11
CA TYR A 145 -15.99 -29.86 -10.17
C TYR A 145 -16.18 -30.57 -11.51
N ARG A 146 -15.62 -30.03 -12.61
CA ARG A 146 -15.63 -30.70 -13.92
C ARG A 146 -14.66 -31.88 -13.98
N LEU A 147 -13.68 -31.96 -13.08
CA LEU A 147 -12.75 -33.10 -12.98
C LEU A 147 -13.38 -34.36 -12.38
N ARG A 148 -14.65 -34.32 -11.96
CA ARG A 148 -15.37 -35.46 -11.35
C ARG A 148 -15.39 -36.74 -12.21
N GLU A 149 -15.19 -36.60 -13.52
CA GLU A 149 -15.16 -37.73 -14.46
C GLU A 149 -13.80 -38.45 -14.45
N LEU A 150 -12.77 -37.87 -13.82
CA LEU A 150 -11.45 -38.47 -13.65
C LEU A 150 -11.43 -39.43 -12.45
N ASP A 151 -10.47 -40.36 -12.46
CA ASP A 151 -10.25 -41.25 -11.31
C ASP A 151 -9.89 -40.45 -10.05
N SER A 152 -10.64 -40.70 -8.98
CA SER A 152 -10.49 -39.96 -7.72
C SER A 152 -9.14 -40.20 -7.05
N GLY A 153 -8.57 -41.41 -7.16
CA GLY A 153 -7.29 -41.76 -6.55
C GLY A 153 -6.13 -41.06 -7.27
N ALA A 154 -6.14 -41.10 -8.60
CA ALA A 154 -5.17 -40.41 -9.44
C ALA A 154 -5.21 -38.89 -9.25
N LEU A 155 -6.41 -38.29 -9.13
CA LEU A 155 -6.56 -36.86 -8.87
C LEU A 155 -5.90 -36.45 -7.54
N LEU A 156 -6.12 -37.24 -6.48
CA LEU A 156 -5.51 -37.00 -5.18
C LEU A 156 -3.98 -37.19 -5.20
N GLU A 157 -3.49 -38.16 -5.96
CA GLU A 157 -2.05 -38.39 -6.15
C GLU A 157 -1.38 -37.19 -6.82
N VAL A 158 -1.99 -36.64 -7.88
CA VAL A 158 -1.52 -35.44 -8.56
C VAL A 158 -1.49 -34.26 -7.59
N TYR A 159 -2.57 -34.03 -6.82
CA TYR A 159 -2.62 -32.96 -5.82
C TYR A 159 -1.46 -33.06 -4.83
N ARG A 160 -1.29 -34.21 -4.18
CA ARG A 160 -0.22 -34.43 -3.17
C ARG A 160 1.18 -34.22 -3.75
N LYS A 161 1.39 -34.67 -4.99
CA LYS A 161 2.67 -34.48 -5.68
C LYS A 161 2.94 -33.00 -5.96
N GLN A 162 1.95 -32.24 -6.42
CA GLN A 162 2.11 -30.80 -6.69
C GLN A 162 2.25 -29.98 -5.40
N GLU A 163 1.51 -30.33 -4.34
CA GLU A 163 1.64 -29.71 -3.01
C GLU A 163 3.07 -29.85 -2.48
N LYS A 164 3.66 -31.05 -2.56
CA LYS A 164 5.06 -31.27 -2.18
C LYS A 164 6.03 -30.41 -3.01
N ILE A 165 5.83 -30.33 -4.33
CA ILE A 165 6.66 -29.49 -5.21
C ILE A 165 6.51 -28.01 -4.84
N ALA A 166 5.31 -27.54 -4.52
CA ALA A 166 5.05 -26.16 -4.11
C ALA A 166 5.74 -25.81 -2.79
N LEU A 167 5.74 -26.73 -1.81
CA LEU A 167 6.46 -26.56 -0.55
C LEU A 167 7.98 -26.59 -0.71
N GLU A 168 8.49 -27.41 -1.63
CA GLU A 168 9.93 -27.51 -1.90
C GLU A 168 10.48 -26.33 -2.71
N LYS A 169 9.71 -25.81 -3.67
CA LYS A 169 10.15 -24.79 -4.63
C LYS A 169 9.67 -23.38 -4.33
N GLY A 170 8.56 -23.24 -3.61
CA GLY A 170 7.99 -21.93 -3.30
C GLY A 170 8.87 -21.16 -2.35
N ASP A 171 8.93 -19.84 -2.51
CA ASP A 171 9.55 -18.99 -1.50
C ASP A 171 8.65 -18.95 -0.27
N MET A 172 8.90 -19.87 0.67
CA MET A 172 8.13 -19.98 1.90
C MET A 172 8.27 -18.74 2.78
N TRP A 173 9.29 -17.91 2.56
CA TRP A 173 9.44 -16.65 3.30
C TRP A 173 8.57 -15.54 2.74
N LEU A 174 8.20 -15.61 1.46
CA LEU A 174 7.20 -14.73 0.85
C LEU A 174 5.77 -15.24 1.10
N ILE A 175 5.56 -16.55 0.95
CA ILE A 175 4.24 -17.17 0.93
C ILE A 175 3.66 -17.32 2.35
N MET A 176 4.45 -17.76 3.33
CA MET A 176 3.92 -18.05 4.68
C MET A 176 3.42 -16.81 5.43
N PRO A 177 4.05 -15.61 5.37
CA PRO A 177 3.48 -14.41 6.00
C PRO A 177 2.12 -14.04 5.43
N LEU A 178 1.96 -14.12 4.11
CA LEU A 178 0.70 -13.81 3.44
C LEU A 178 -0.37 -14.82 3.83
N LEU A 179 -0.04 -16.10 3.77
CA LEU A 179 -0.99 -17.18 4.03
C LEU A 179 -1.44 -17.24 5.50
N LEU A 180 -0.52 -17.07 6.46
CA LEU A 180 -0.84 -17.06 7.90
C LEU A 180 -1.42 -15.73 8.38
N GLY A 181 -1.05 -14.62 7.72
CA GLY A 181 -1.52 -13.27 8.06
C GLY A 181 -2.88 -12.93 7.49
N CYS A 182 -3.22 -13.48 6.32
CA CYS A 182 -4.49 -13.25 5.62
C CYS A 182 -5.41 -14.48 5.61
N GLU A 183 -5.15 -15.48 6.47
CA GLU A 183 -6.01 -16.66 6.61
C GLU A 183 -7.45 -16.24 6.98
N ASP A 184 -8.43 -16.73 6.20
CA ASP A 184 -9.84 -16.55 6.52
C ASP A 184 -10.26 -17.49 7.66
N LYS A 185 -10.19 -16.99 8.89
CA LYS A 185 -10.60 -17.71 10.10
C LYS A 185 -12.12 -17.87 10.24
N THR A 186 -12.89 -17.20 9.38
CA THR A 186 -14.36 -17.27 9.35
C THR A 186 -14.88 -18.14 8.22
N TYR A 187 -13.99 -18.83 7.52
CA TYR A 187 -14.32 -19.64 6.35
C TYR A 187 -15.41 -20.68 6.66
N ASP A 188 -16.57 -20.48 6.03
CA ASP A 188 -17.72 -21.37 6.05
C ASP A 188 -18.28 -21.37 4.62
N ILE A 189 -18.08 -22.49 3.91
CA ILE A 189 -18.58 -22.65 2.54
C ILE A 189 -19.58 -23.80 2.51
N ASP A 190 -20.78 -23.54 1.98
CA ASP A 190 -21.89 -24.50 1.92
C ASP A 190 -22.25 -25.14 3.28
N GLY A 191 -22.08 -24.40 4.38
CA GLY A 191 -22.34 -24.91 5.75
C GLY A 191 -21.26 -25.84 6.28
N ARG A 192 -20.11 -25.93 5.61
CA ARG A 192 -18.96 -26.73 6.02
C ARG A 192 -17.81 -25.82 6.44
N LYS A 193 -17.37 -25.99 7.69
CA LYS A 193 -16.16 -25.34 8.26
C LYS A 193 -14.90 -26.16 8.01
N GLU A 194 -14.80 -26.80 6.84
CA GLU A 194 -13.65 -27.63 6.51
C GLU A 194 -12.43 -26.73 6.23
N HIS A 195 -11.59 -26.54 7.24
CA HIS A 195 -10.25 -25.99 7.06
C HIS A 195 -9.32 -27.10 6.57
N THR A 196 -8.87 -27.04 5.31
CA THR A 196 -7.90 -28.01 4.76
C THR A 196 -6.50 -27.83 5.33
N HIS A 197 -6.22 -26.67 5.93
CA HIS A 197 -4.96 -26.36 6.61
C HIS A 197 -5.24 -25.72 7.97
N ALA A 198 -5.65 -26.52 8.96
CA ALA A 198 -5.65 -26.06 10.34
C ALA A 198 -4.19 -25.95 10.82
N PHE A 199 -3.54 -24.81 10.55
CA PHE A 199 -2.23 -24.54 11.16
C PHE A 199 -2.40 -24.50 12.68
N PRO A 200 -1.45 -25.03 13.46
CA PRO A 200 -1.49 -24.92 14.92
C PRO A 200 -1.72 -23.47 15.33
N TRP A 201 -2.60 -23.20 16.29
CA TRP A 201 -2.99 -21.84 16.68
C TRP A 201 -1.81 -20.92 17.07
N ILE A 202 -0.66 -21.51 17.43
CA ILE A 202 0.57 -20.80 17.78
C ILE A 202 1.40 -20.36 16.57
N LEU A 203 1.20 -20.97 15.39
CA LEU A 203 2.01 -20.72 14.19
C LEU A 203 1.92 -19.29 13.67
N PRO A 204 0.74 -18.64 13.60
CA PRO A 204 0.64 -17.24 13.18
C PRO A 204 1.40 -16.28 14.10
N TYR A 205 1.43 -16.54 15.42
CA TYR A 205 2.16 -15.72 16.38
C TYR A 205 3.68 -15.94 16.28
N LEU A 206 4.12 -17.18 16.07
CA LEU A 206 5.52 -17.50 15.81
C LEU A 206 5.99 -16.92 14.48
N ALA A 207 5.17 -16.99 13.43
CA ALA A 207 5.44 -16.35 12.15
C ALA A 207 5.59 -14.83 12.33
N HIS A 208 4.65 -14.17 13.00
CA HIS A 208 4.78 -12.74 13.32
C HIS A 208 6.11 -12.44 14.03
N TYR A 209 6.52 -13.24 15.00
CA TYR A 209 7.80 -13.06 15.70
C TYR A 209 9.03 -13.31 14.81
N ILE A 210 9.02 -14.37 13.99
CA ILE A 210 10.13 -14.75 13.10
C ILE A 210 10.29 -13.74 11.96
N PHE A 211 9.20 -13.32 11.32
CA PHE A 211 9.21 -12.36 10.22
C PHE A 211 9.49 -10.93 10.71
N SER A 212 9.01 -10.55 11.90
CA SER A 212 9.42 -9.29 12.52
C SER A 212 10.88 -9.29 12.99
N TRP A 213 11.48 -10.45 13.29
CA TRP A 213 12.91 -10.58 13.62
C TRP A 213 13.80 -10.55 12.38
N ARG A 214 13.38 -11.13 11.26
CA ARG A 214 14.15 -11.08 10.01
C ARG A 214 14.08 -9.72 9.32
N GLY A 215 12.94 -9.04 9.44
CA GLY A 215 12.82 -7.61 9.17
C GLY A 215 13.69 -6.73 10.07
N LYS A 216 14.28 -7.28 11.15
CA LYS A 216 15.31 -6.66 12.00
C LYS A 216 16.74 -7.16 11.73
N ALA A 217 16.94 -8.30 11.05
CA ALA A 217 18.26 -8.87 10.75
C ALA A 217 18.84 -8.45 9.38
N ILE A 218 18.00 -7.82 8.55
CA ILE A 218 18.39 -7.07 7.33
C ILE A 218 18.44 -5.55 7.64
N MET A 219 18.21 -5.15 8.91
CA MET A 219 18.50 -3.83 9.47
C MET A 219 19.85 -3.83 10.20
#